data_AF-A0A2W7MZE8-F1
#
_entry.id   AF-A0A2W7MZE8-F1
#
_cell.length_a   1.000
_cell.length_b   1.000
_cell.length_c   1.000
_cell.angle_alpha   90.00
_cell.angle_beta   90.00
_cell.angle_gamma   90.00
#
_symmetry.space_group_name_H-M   'P 1'
#
loop_
_entity.id
_entity.type
_entity.pdbx_description
1 polymer ?
#
loop_
_entity_poly.entity_id
_entity_poly.type
_entity_poly.pdbx_seq_one_letter_code
_entity_poly.pdbx_strand_id
1 'polypeptide(L)'
;MTYALIVISAIFVNNVVLAQFLGICPFLGVSKRISTAIGMTGAVTFVMIIATLMTFLLQKLVLEPFEITYLQTISFILVIAALVQLVEIILKKISPPLYQALGVFLPLITTNCAILGVAIMVIQKNYNLVESVVFAGATALGFGLALITFAGIREQLDLVDLPKGMSGTPIALVVSGLLALAFMGFAGLV
;
A
#
# COMPACT_ATOMS: atom_id res chain seq x y z
N MET A 1 6.36 24.69 -4.06
CA MET A 1 7.31 23.63 -4.45
C MET A 1 6.54 22.66 -5.32
N THR A 2 6.92 22.54 -6.58
CA THR A 2 6.11 22.04 -7.71
C THR A 2 5.48 20.67 -7.44
N TYR A 3 4.15 20.56 -7.58
CA TYR A 3 3.38 19.30 -7.42
C TYR A 3 4.00 18.10 -8.17
N ALA A 4 4.66 18.35 -9.31
CA ALA A 4 5.40 17.35 -10.06
C ALA A 4 6.58 16.72 -9.30
N LEU A 5 7.31 17.48 -8.47
CA LEU A 5 8.40 16.95 -7.63
C LEU A 5 7.86 16.11 -6.47
N ILE A 6 6.70 16.44 -5.91
CA ILE A 6 6.04 15.62 -4.88
C ILE A 6 5.61 14.28 -5.48
N VAL A 7 5.02 14.30 -6.68
CA VAL A 7 4.59 13.09 -7.39
C VAL A 7 5.80 12.23 -7.80
N ILE A 8 6.85 12.81 -8.37
CA ILE A 8 8.05 12.07 -8.78
C ILE A 8 8.80 11.53 -7.56
N SER A 9 8.96 12.33 -6.50
CA SER A 9 9.61 11.86 -5.27
C SER A 9 8.80 10.80 -4.52
N ALA A 10 7.48 10.89 -4.48
CA ALA A 10 6.63 9.88 -3.83
C ALA A 10 6.56 8.57 -4.63
N ILE A 11 6.54 8.63 -5.97
CA ILE A 11 6.49 7.45 -6.83
C ILE A 11 7.85 6.74 -6.89
N PHE A 12 8.96 7.48 -7.04
CA PHE A 12 10.27 6.89 -7.33
C PHE A 12 11.27 6.92 -6.17
N VAL A 13 11.20 7.88 -5.24
CA VAL A 13 12.32 8.16 -4.31
C VAL A 13 11.98 7.84 -2.85
N ASN A 14 10.73 8.07 -2.44
CA ASN A 14 10.13 7.67 -1.17
C ASN A 14 9.12 6.54 -1.38
N ASN A 15 9.42 5.59 -2.26
CA ASN A 15 8.55 4.45 -2.47
C ASN A 15 8.46 3.64 -1.16
N VAL A 16 7.30 3.72 -0.51
CA VAL A 16 7.03 3.14 0.82
C VAL A 16 7.24 1.61 0.84
N VAL A 17 7.12 0.95 -0.31
CA VAL A 17 7.30 -0.50 -0.43
C VAL A 17 8.76 -0.92 -0.52
N LEU A 18 9.58 -0.15 -1.26
CA LEU A 18 10.94 -0.57 -1.65
C LEU A 18 12.04 0.17 -0.89
N ALA A 19 11.77 1.38 -0.39
CA ALA A 19 12.71 2.14 0.44
C ALA A 19 12.40 2.01 1.95
N GLN A 20 11.14 1.80 2.33
CA GLN A 20 10.72 1.70 3.74
C GLN A 20 10.23 0.31 4.15
N PHE A 21 10.17 -0.66 3.22
CA PHE A 21 9.74 -2.04 3.49
C PHE A 21 8.33 -2.16 4.11
N LEU A 22 7.43 -1.23 3.80
CA LEU A 22 6.04 -1.25 4.25
C LEU A 22 5.14 -1.95 3.23
N GLY A 23 4.18 -2.75 3.70
CA GLY A 23 3.18 -3.43 2.86
C GLY A 23 3.59 -4.82 2.35
N ILE A 24 4.57 -5.47 2.99
CA ILE A 24 5.06 -6.80 2.57
C ILE A 24 4.00 -7.90 2.72
N CYS A 25 3.09 -7.78 3.69
CA CYS A 25 2.08 -8.79 3.99
C CYS A 25 1.15 -9.09 2.79
N PRO A 26 0.48 -8.10 2.18
CA PRO A 26 -0.29 -8.34 0.95
C PRO A 26 0.60 -8.61 -0.27
N PHE A 27 1.83 -8.08 -0.27
CA PHE A 27 2.78 -8.25 -1.35
C PHE A 27 3.19 -9.72 -1.56
N LEU A 28 3.45 -10.46 -0.47
CA LEU A 28 3.78 -11.88 -0.56
C LEU A 28 2.53 -12.77 -0.72
N GLY A 29 1.39 -12.33 -0.18
CA GLY A 29 0.14 -13.10 -0.14
C GLY A 29 -0.61 -13.16 -1.48
N VAL A 30 -0.68 -12.06 -2.24
CA VAL A 30 -1.57 -11.91 -3.41
C VAL A 30 -0.83 -11.90 -4.75
N SER A 31 0.50 -12.07 -4.74
CA SER A 31 1.36 -11.98 -5.91
C SER A 31 1.49 -13.25 -6.76
N LYS A 32 0.59 -14.24 -6.59
CA LYS A 32 0.63 -15.46 -7.42
C LYS A 32 0.08 -15.26 -8.84
N ARG A 33 -0.82 -14.30 -9.03
CA ARG A 33 -1.44 -14.00 -10.32
C ARG A 33 -1.51 -12.51 -10.53
N ILE A 34 -1.26 -12.06 -11.76
CA ILE A 34 -1.37 -10.63 -12.11
C ILE A 34 -2.81 -10.13 -11.91
N SER A 35 -3.81 -10.95 -12.25
CA SER A 35 -5.23 -10.56 -12.14
C SER A 35 -5.66 -10.26 -10.69
N THR A 36 -5.18 -11.04 -9.71
CA THR A 36 -5.45 -10.78 -8.29
C THR A 36 -4.66 -9.59 -7.75
N ALA A 37 -3.42 -9.42 -8.23
CA ALA A 37 -2.58 -8.28 -7.87
C ALA A 37 -3.22 -6.94 -8.29
N ILE A 38 -3.74 -6.83 -9.52
CA ILE A 38 -4.41 -5.62 -10.01
C ILE A 38 -5.63 -5.27 -9.15
N GLY A 39 -6.45 -6.27 -8.83
CA GLY A 39 -7.61 -6.11 -7.95
C GLY A 39 -7.23 -5.59 -6.56
N MET A 40 -6.14 -6.14 -5.99
CA MET A 40 -5.65 -5.73 -4.67
C MET A 40 -5.08 -4.31 -4.69
N THR A 41 -4.32 -3.95 -5.73
CA THR A 41 -3.82 -2.60 -5.92
C THR A 41 -4.95 -1.58 -5.99
N GLY A 42 -6.02 -1.88 -6.74
CA GLY A 42 -7.19 -0.99 -6.84
C GLY A 42 -7.85 -0.77 -5.47
N ALA A 43 -8.08 -1.84 -4.71
CA ALA A 43 -8.67 -1.76 -3.37
C ALA A 43 -7.78 -0.97 -2.40
N VAL A 44 -6.48 -1.25 -2.37
CA VAL A 44 -5.51 -0.53 -1.51
C VAL A 44 -5.43 0.94 -1.89
N THR A 45 -5.45 1.28 -3.17
CA THR A 45 -5.41 2.68 -3.64
C THR A 45 -6.62 3.46 -3.15
N PHE A 46 -7.81 2.87 -3.30
CA PHE A 46 -9.05 3.49 -2.84
C PHE A 46 -9.04 3.72 -1.32
N VAL A 47 -8.69 2.69 -0.54
CA VAL A 47 -8.64 2.78 0.92
C VAL A 47 -7.56 3.78 1.36
N MET A 48 -6.39 3.79 0.74
CA MET A 48 -5.26 4.65 1.13
C MET A 48 -5.59 6.14 0.93
N ILE A 49 -6.26 6.50 -0.17
CA ILE A 49 -6.66 7.89 -0.43
C ILE A 49 -7.71 8.35 0.60
N ILE A 50 -8.77 7.56 0.81
CA ILE A 50 -9.86 7.94 1.71
C ILE A 50 -9.39 7.92 3.17
N ALA A 51 -8.59 6.93 3.56
CA ALA A 51 -8.02 6.87 4.89
C ALA A 51 -7.16 8.09 5.16
N THR A 52 -6.27 8.47 4.25
CA THR A 52 -5.41 9.66 4.40
C THR A 52 -6.23 10.93 4.56
N LEU A 53 -7.30 11.09 3.78
CA LEU A 53 -8.19 12.25 3.86
C LEU A 53 -8.91 12.31 5.22
N MET A 54 -9.48 11.17 5.67
CA MET A 54 -10.18 11.09 6.94
C MET A 54 -9.25 11.28 8.15
N THR A 55 -8.08 10.64 8.14
CA THR A 55 -7.09 10.78 9.23
C THR A 55 -6.52 12.19 9.29
N PHE A 56 -6.37 12.87 8.15
CA PHE A 56 -5.94 14.27 8.11
C PHE A 56 -6.96 15.20 8.77
N LEU A 57 -8.25 15.03 8.43
CA LEU A 57 -9.34 15.78 9.07
C LEU A 57 -9.41 15.48 10.57
N LEU A 58 -9.28 14.22 10.96
CA LEU A 58 -9.31 13.82 12.36
C LEU A 58 -8.15 14.44 13.15
N GLN A 59 -6.95 14.47 12.58
CA GLN A 59 -5.80 15.12 13.20
C GLN A 59 -6.03 16.62 13.44
N LYS A 60 -6.46 17.34 12.40
CA LYS A 60 -6.63 18.81 12.45
C LYS A 60 -7.85 19.27 13.24
N LEU A 61 -8.98 18.56 13.15
CA LEU A 61 -10.22 18.97 13.81
C LEU A 61 -10.37 18.42 15.23
N VAL A 62 -9.70 17.30 15.57
CA VAL A 62 -9.92 16.62 16.85
C VAL A 62 -8.63 16.48 17.66
N LEU A 63 -7.54 15.96 17.10
CA LEU A 63 -6.35 15.69 17.94
C LEU A 63 -5.61 16.96 18.33
N GLU A 64 -5.43 17.90 17.40
CA GLU A 64 -4.76 19.17 17.69
C GLU A 64 -5.58 20.05 18.67
N PRO A 65 -6.90 20.25 18.52
CA PRO A 65 -7.66 21.13 19.41
C PRO A 65 -7.86 20.57 20.82
N PHE A 66 -7.88 19.24 20.96
CA PHE A 66 -8.05 18.58 22.26
C PHE A 66 -6.70 18.18 22.90
N GLU A 67 -5.57 18.47 22.27
CA GLU A 67 -4.20 18.13 22.72
C GLU A 67 -3.95 16.63 22.98
N ILE A 68 -4.75 15.73 22.36
CA ILE A 68 -4.70 14.27 22.59
C ILE A 68 -3.85 13.56 21.52
N THR A 69 -2.73 14.18 21.13
CA THR A 69 -1.87 13.69 20.03
C THR A 69 -1.30 12.29 20.29
N TYR A 70 -1.18 11.86 21.55
CA TYR A 70 -0.69 10.52 21.90
C TYR A 70 -1.61 9.39 21.42
N LEU A 71 -2.91 9.65 21.15
CA LEU A 71 -3.87 8.67 20.62
C LEU A 71 -3.86 8.57 19.08
N GLN A 72 -2.95 9.26 18.39
CA GLN A 72 -2.90 9.32 16.93
C GLN A 72 -2.91 7.93 16.27
N THR A 73 -2.01 7.03 16.68
CA THR A 73 -1.91 5.70 16.05
C THR A 73 -3.18 4.88 16.24
N ILE A 74 -3.76 4.90 17.44
CA ILE A 74 -4.97 4.12 17.77
C ILE A 74 -6.17 4.66 17.00
N SER A 75 -6.34 5.99 16.97
CA SER A 75 -7.44 6.62 16.23
C SER A 75 -7.34 6.34 14.72
N PHE A 76 -6.13 6.33 14.14
CA PHE A 76 -5.95 6.04 12.72
C PHE A 76 -6.28 4.60 12.38
N ILE A 77 -5.83 3.63 13.19
CA ILE A 77 -6.18 2.22 13.01
C ILE A 77 -7.70 2.04 13.05
N LEU A 78 -8.39 2.71 13.99
CA LEU A 78 -9.85 2.63 14.11
C LEU A 78 -10.56 3.17 12.87
N VAL A 79 -10.12 4.32 12.34
CA VAL A 79 -10.65 4.90 11.09
C VAL A 79 -10.42 3.96 9.91
N ILE A 80 -9.20 3.43 9.76
CA ILE A 80 -8.86 2.51 8.68
C ILE A 80 -9.71 1.23 8.77
N ALA A 81 -9.86 0.66 9.97
CA ALA A 81 -10.68 -0.53 10.19
C ALA A 81 -12.14 -0.32 9.79
N ALA A 82 -12.73 0.81 10.20
CA ALA A 82 -14.11 1.15 9.82
C ALA A 82 -14.27 1.33 8.30
N LEU A 83 -13.30 1.97 7.63
CA LEU A 83 -13.31 2.18 6.19
C LEU A 83 -13.17 0.87 5.42
N VAL A 84 -12.26 -0.02 5.82
CA VAL A 84 -12.09 -1.32 5.15
C VAL A 84 -13.33 -2.18 5.34
N GLN A 85 -13.96 -2.15 6.51
CA GLN A 85 -15.23 -2.86 6.74
C GLN A 85 -16.32 -2.38 5.78
N LEU A 86 -16.40 -1.07 5.53
CA LEU A 86 -17.32 -0.51 4.55
C LEU A 86 -16.99 -1.02 3.13
N VAL A 87 -15.72 -1.03 2.76
CA VAL A 87 -15.24 -1.53 1.45
C VAL A 87 -15.55 -3.02 1.28
N GLU A 88 -15.43 -3.83 2.33
CA GLU A 88 -15.79 -5.25 2.30
C GLU A 88 -17.26 -5.47 1.92
N ILE A 89 -18.16 -4.72 2.54
CA ILE A 89 -19.60 -4.79 2.27
C ILE A 89 -19.89 -4.35 0.82
N ILE A 90 -19.23 -3.29 0.35
CA ILE A 90 -19.38 -2.78 -1.02
C ILE A 90 -18.89 -3.81 -2.04
N LEU A 91 -17.70 -4.40 -1.83
CA LEU A 91 -17.11 -5.39 -2.74
C LEU A 91 -17.96 -6.66 -2.83
N LYS A 92 -18.56 -7.10 -1.72
CA LYS A 92 -19.48 -8.24 -1.68
C LYS A 92 -20.72 -8.00 -2.57
N LYS A 93 -21.16 -6.75 -2.71
CA LYS A 93 -22.36 -6.39 -3.47
C LYS A 93 -22.08 -6.06 -4.94
N ILE A 94 -20.97 -5.38 -5.24
CA ILE A 94 -20.66 -4.91 -6.59
C ILE A 94 -19.96 -5.99 -7.42
N SER A 95 -19.03 -6.74 -6.81
CA SER A 95 -18.17 -7.69 -7.54
C SER A 95 -17.93 -8.97 -6.76
N PRO A 96 -18.87 -9.94 -6.80
CA PRO A 96 -18.69 -11.27 -6.23
C PRO A 96 -17.41 -12.01 -6.65
N PRO A 97 -16.95 -11.98 -7.93
CA PRO A 97 -15.73 -12.70 -8.31
C PRO A 97 -14.48 -12.09 -7.66
N LEU A 98 -14.44 -10.77 -7.49
CA LEU A 98 -13.32 -10.11 -6.83
C LEU A 98 -13.33 -10.39 -5.32
N TYR A 99 -14.51 -10.41 -4.71
CA TYR A 99 -14.67 -10.79 -3.30
C TYR A 99 -14.28 -12.26 -3.05
N GLN A 100 -14.58 -13.19 -3.97
CA GLN A 100 -14.12 -14.58 -3.83
C GLN A 100 -12.60 -14.71 -3.94
N ALA A 101 -11.96 -13.92 -4.80
CA ALA A 101 -10.52 -13.94 -4.99
C ALA A 101 -9.76 -13.23 -3.84
N LEU A 102 -10.31 -12.14 -3.29
CA LEU A 102 -9.64 -11.30 -2.29
C LEU A 102 -10.20 -11.43 -0.88
N GLY A 103 -11.33 -12.10 -0.64
CA GLY A 103 -12.07 -12.06 0.63
C GLY A 103 -11.24 -12.37 1.87
N VAL A 104 -10.29 -13.31 1.75
CA VAL A 104 -9.34 -13.66 2.83
C VAL A 104 -8.29 -12.55 3.07
N PHE A 105 -8.00 -11.75 2.04
CA PHE A 105 -7.01 -10.68 2.05
C PHE A 105 -7.58 -9.29 2.37
N LEU A 106 -8.91 -9.12 2.44
CA LEU A 106 -9.52 -7.85 2.83
C LEU A 106 -9.13 -7.43 4.27
N PRO A 107 -9.14 -8.33 5.27
CA PRO A 107 -8.63 -7.99 6.61
C PRO A 107 -7.14 -7.64 6.63
N LEU A 108 -6.34 -8.07 5.66
CA LEU A 108 -4.93 -7.69 5.54
C LEU A 108 -4.75 -6.23 5.08
N ILE A 109 -5.82 -5.57 4.58
CA ILE A 109 -5.79 -4.14 4.28
C ILE A 109 -5.84 -3.31 5.58
N THR A 110 -6.60 -3.74 6.60
CA THR A 110 -6.72 -2.98 7.86
C THR A 110 -5.40 -2.86 8.60
N THR A 111 -4.61 -3.94 8.58
CA THR A 111 -3.30 -4.03 9.24
C THR A 111 -2.15 -3.71 8.28
N ASN A 112 -2.44 -3.13 7.11
CA ASN A 112 -1.41 -2.80 6.14
C ASN A 112 -0.58 -1.61 6.64
N CYS A 113 0.68 -1.88 6.95
CA CYS A 113 1.62 -0.86 7.42
C CYS A 113 1.88 0.25 6.40
N ALA A 114 1.72 0.03 5.10
CA ALA A 114 1.82 1.09 4.09
C ALA A 114 0.70 2.15 4.25
N ILE A 115 -0.54 1.73 4.54
CA ILE A 115 -1.68 2.66 4.69
C ILE A 115 -1.50 3.51 5.94
N LEU A 116 -1.17 2.88 7.07
CA LEU A 116 -0.91 3.58 8.32
C LEU A 116 0.32 4.51 8.21
N GLY A 117 1.40 4.03 7.58
CA GLY A 117 2.62 4.81 7.39
C GLY A 117 2.42 6.07 6.56
N VAL A 118 1.64 5.98 5.46
CA VAL A 118 1.30 7.15 4.64
C VAL A 118 0.49 8.17 5.45
N ALA A 119 -0.51 7.74 6.21
CA ALA A 119 -1.32 8.63 7.05
C ALA A 119 -0.46 9.39 8.09
N ILE A 120 0.51 8.72 8.70
CA ILE A 120 1.43 9.35 9.67
C ILE A 120 2.43 10.28 8.97
N MET A 121 3.03 9.86 7.85
CA MET A 121 4.00 10.66 7.11
C MET A 121 3.41 11.97 6.59
N VAL A 122 2.16 11.94 6.15
CA VAL A 122 1.45 13.13 5.68
C VAL A 122 1.39 14.22 6.76
N ILE A 123 1.19 13.81 8.01
CA ILE A 123 1.10 14.71 9.15
C ILE A 123 2.48 15.18 9.58
N GLN A 124 3.46 14.28 9.66
CA GLN A 124 4.84 14.65 10.00
C GLN A 124 5.45 15.65 9.02
N LYS A 125 5.11 15.53 7.73
CA LYS A 125 5.55 16.45 6.67
C LYS A 125 4.71 17.73 6.56
N ASN A 126 3.68 17.89 7.39
CA ASN A 126 2.76 19.05 7.40
C ASN A 126 2.19 19.38 6.00
N TYR A 127 1.77 18.36 5.25
CA TYR A 127 1.18 18.58 3.93
C TYR A 127 -0.21 19.23 4.02
N ASN A 128 -0.57 20.02 3.00
CA ASN A 128 -1.94 20.49 2.83
C ASN A 128 -2.88 19.36 2.39
N LEU A 129 -4.19 19.53 2.61
CA LEU A 129 -5.22 18.52 2.28
C LEU A 129 -5.11 18.00 0.82
N VAL A 130 -4.83 18.90 -0.12
CA VAL A 130 -4.62 18.56 -1.54
C VAL A 130 -3.30 17.80 -1.76
N GLU A 131 -2.22 18.21 -1.10
CA GLU A 131 -0.91 17.55 -1.18
C GLU A 131 -0.97 16.14 -0.57
N SER A 132 -1.72 15.96 0.51
CA SER A 132 -1.96 14.68 1.18
C SER A 132 -2.62 13.66 0.26
N VAL A 133 -3.66 14.07 -0.48
CA VAL A 133 -4.36 13.19 -1.43
C VAL A 133 -3.45 12.81 -2.59
N VAL A 134 -2.71 13.79 -3.14
CA VAL A 134 -1.75 13.55 -4.22
C VAL A 134 -0.64 12.61 -3.77
N PHE A 135 -0.10 12.80 -2.56
CA PHE A 135 0.93 11.94 -1.98
C PHE A 135 0.43 10.51 -1.73
N ALA A 136 -0.79 10.35 -1.20
CA ALA A 136 -1.40 9.04 -1.00
C ALA A 136 -1.66 8.32 -2.34
N GLY A 137 -2.18 9.03 -3.35
CA GLY A 137 -2.40 8.48 -4.68
C GLY A 137 -1.10 8.06 -5.36
N ALA A 138 -0.07 8.91 -5.30
CA ALA A 138 1.26 8.61 -5.81
C ALA A 138 1.88 7.37 -5.14
N THR A 139 1.78 7.28 -3.81
CA THR A 139 2.31 6.14 -3.04
C THR A 139 1.56 4.85 -3.36
N ALA A 140 0.24 4.92 -3.50
CA ALA A 140 -0.58 3.77 -3.87
C ALA A 140 -0.26 3.23 -5.28
N LEU A 141 -0.01 4.14 -6.23
CA LEU A 141 0.47 3.77 -7.57
C LEU A 141 1.84 3.09 -7.51
N GLY A 142 2.76 3.60 -6.68
CA GLY A 142 4.07 2.98 -6.43
C GLY A 142 3.95 1.56 -5.86
N PHE A 143 3.05 1.37 -4.89
CA PHE A 143 2.70 0.04 -4.36
C PHE A 143 2.15 -0.88 -5.46
N GLY A 144 1.27 -0.34 -6.31
CA GLY A 144 0.71 -1.06 -7.44
C GLY A 144 1.73 -1.55 -8.45
N LEU A 145 2.63 -0.66 -8.87
CA LEU A 145 3.71 -0.98 -9.80
C LEU A 145 4.60 -2.08 -9.25
N ALA A 146 5.00 -1.98 -7.98
CA ALA A 146 5.81 -3.00 -7.33
C ALA A 146 5.07 -4.36 -7.28
N LEU A 147 3.80 -4.36 -6.87
CA LEU A 147 3.01 -5.58 -6.72
C LEU A 147 2.76 -6.29 -8.07
N ILE A 148 2.40 -5.52 -9.09
CA ILE A 148 2.12 -6.05 -10.44
C ILE A 148 3.41 -6.60 -11.07
N THR A 149 4.52 -5.88 -10.92
CA THR A 149 5.83 -6.34 -11.42
C THR A 149 6.25 -7.64 -10.73
N PHE A 150 6.10 -7.71 -9.41
CA PHE A 150 6.42 -8.91 -8.65
C PHE A 150 5.51 -10.09 -9.00
N ALA A 151 4.20 -9.84 -9.19
CA ALA A 151 3.26 -10.86 -9.63
C ALA A 151 3.62 -11.40 -11.02
N GLY A 152 4.03 -10.54 -11.95
CA GLY A 152 4.50 -10.96 -13.27
C GLY A 152 5.74 -11.85 -13.23
N ILE A 153 6.73 -11.50 -12.39
CA ILE A 153 7.92 -12.34 -12.20
C ILE A 153 7.54 -13.69 -11.58
N ARG A 154 6.63 -13.72 -10.60
CA ARG A 154 6.19 -14.97 -9.97
C ARG A 154 5.41 -15.87 -10.94
N GLU A 155 4.53 -15.29 -11.76
CA GLU A 155 3.78 -16.04 -12.77
C GLU A 155 4.71 -16.64 -13.84
N GLN A 156 5.80 -15.95 -14.18
CA GLN A 156 6.85 -16.49 -15.06
C GLN A 156 7.67 -17.60 -14.37
N LEU A 157 8.01 -17.44 -13.09
CA LEU A 157 8.77 -18.45 -12.34
C LEU A 157 7.98 -19.74 -12.12
N ASP A 158 6.66 -19.67 -12.04
CA ASP A 158 5.79 -20.84 -11.94
C ASP A 158 5.77 -21.67 -13.25
N LEU A 159 6.20 -21.09 -14.38
CA LEU A 159 6.34 -21.79 -15.67
C LEU A 159 7.71 -22.48 -15.84
N VAL A 160 8.67 -22.21 -14.96
CA VAL A 160 10.03 -22.73 -15.04
C VAL A 160 10.23 -23.82 -13.98
N ASP A 161 10.91 -24.91 -14.34
CA ASP A 161 11.25 -25.97 -13.40
C ASP A 161 12.27 -25.48 -12.35
N LEU A 162 11.76 -25.13 -11.18
CA LEU A 162 12.55 -24.74 -10.03
C LEU A 162 12.94 -25.96 -9.17
N PRO A 163 14.11 -25.93 -8.50
CA PRO A 163 14.45 -26.93 -7.50
C PRO A 163 13.35 -27.03 -6.44
N LYS A 164 12.93 -28.25 -6.09
CA LYS A 164 11.78 -28.49 -5.19
C LYS A 164 11.88 -27.70 -3.87
N GLY A 165 13.08 -27.54 -3.33
CA GLY A 165 13.34 -26.78 -2.09
C GLY A 165 13.24 -25.25 -2.21
N MET A 166 13.29 -24.69 -3.43
CA MET A 166 13.15 -23.24 -3.66
C MET A 166 11.73 -22.83 -4.10
N SER A 167 10.85 -23.79 -4.40
CA SER A 167 9.49 -23.52 -4.85
C SER A 167 8.65 -22.76 -3.80
N GLY A 168 7.83 -21.81 -4.25
CA GLY A 168 6.88 -21.09 -3.39
C GLY A 168 7.45 -19.86 -2.70
N THR A 169 7.42 -19.83 -1.36
CA THR A 169 7.84 -18.66 -0.56
C THR A 169 9.35 -18.38 -0.56
N PRO A 170 10.27 -19.36 -0.61
CA PRO A 170 11.71 -19.07 -0.60
C PRO A 170 12.14 -18.27 -1.83
N ILE A 171 11.74 -18.68 -3.04
CA ILE A 171 12.06 -17.91 -4.24
C ILE A 171 11.36 -16.55 -4.29
N ALA A 172 10.14 -16.45 -3.75
CA ALA A 172 9.45 -15.17 -3.65
C ALA A 172 10.25 -14.16 -2.80
N LEU A 173 10.86 -14.60 -1.71
CA LEU A 173 11.73 -13.76 -0.88
C LEU A 173 13.02 -13.36 -1.62
N VAL A 174 13.67 -14.30 -2.31
CA VAL A 174 14.88 -14.01 -3.12
C VAL A 174 14.57 -12.97 -4.20
N VAL A 175 13.47 -13.17 -4.95
CA VAL A 175 13.01 -12.23 -5.98
C VAL A 175 12.65 -10.89 -5.36
N SER A 176 11.99 -10.86 -4.20
CA SER A 176 11.69 -9.58 -3.54
C SER A 176 12.96 -8.83 -3.11
N GLY A 177 14.00 -9.55 -2.70
CA GLY A 177 15.31 -8.97 -2.38
C GLY A 177 16.01 -8.40 -3.61
N LEU A 178 16.01 -9.15 -4.72
CA LEU A 178 16.56 -8.68 -6.00
C LEU A 178 15.79 -7.46 -6.54
N LEU A 179 14.46 -7.48 -6.43
CA LEU A 179 13.61 -6.36 -6.78
C LEU A 179 13.92 -5.13 -5.90
N ALA A 180 14.07 -5.32 -4.58
CA ALA A 180 14.43 -4.24 -3.67
C ALA A 180 15.79 -3.61 -4.04
N LEU A 181 16.80 -4.42 -4.37
CA LEU A 181 18.10 -3.92 -4.83
C LEU A 181 18.00 -3.13 -6.14
N ALA A 182 17.19 -3.60 -7.09
CA ALA A 182 16.95 -2.88 -8.35
C ALA A 182 16.29 -1.51 -8.10
N PHE A 183 15.34 -1.44 -7.16
CA PHE A 183 14.67 -0.19 -6.82
C PHE A 183 15.49 0.75 -5.94
N MET A 184 16.41 0.25 -5.11
CA MET A 184 17.38 1.09 -4.39
C MET A 184 18.26 1.92 -5.33
N GLY A 185 18.45 1.49 -6.58
CA GLY A 185 19.12 2.29 -7.62
C GLY A 185 18.43 3.63 -7.92
N PHE A 186 17.12 3.76 -7.63
CA PHE A 186 16.36 5.01 -7.80
C PHE A 186 16.44 5.94 -6.58
N ALA A 187 17.04 5.50 -5.46
CA ALA A 187 17.12 6.29 -4.24
C ALA A 187 17.96 7.58 -4.39
N GLY A 188 18.84 7.64 -5.41
CA GLY A 188 19.65 8.82 -5.73
C GLY A 188 19.05 9.75 -6.80
N LEU A 189 17.79 9.57 -7.22
CA LEU A 189 17.20 10.29 -8.35
C LEU A 189 16.64 11.69 -8.00
N VAL A 190 16.90 12.22 -6.80
CA VAL A 190 16.58 13.61 -6.38
C VAL A 190 17.63 14.15 -5.43
#